data_AF-A0A1J0WD07-F1
#
_entry.id   AF-A0A1J0WD07-F1
#
_cell.length_a   1.000
_cell.length_b   1.000
_cell.length_c   1.000
_cell.angle_alpha   90.00
_cell.angle_beta   90.00
_cell.angle_gamma   90.00
#
_symmetry.space_group_name_H-M   'P 1'
#
loop_
_entity.id
_entity.type
_entity.pdbx_description
1 polymer ?
#
loop_
_entity_poly.entity_id
_entity_poly.type
_entity_poly.pdbx_seq_one_letter_code
_entity_poly.pdbx_strand_id
1 'polypeptide(L)'
;MTQYLDFEKPLAEIEGKAEELRAMARANDEMDITAEAKALDAKAASLLDEIYGSLTPWRKCQVARHPERPHCKDYVDAMFTEFTPLAGDRNFADDLAVMGGLARFNDRPVMVIGHEKGNDTKSRIERNFGMARPEGYRKAVRLMELAGKFGLPVITLVDTPGAYPGKGAEERGQSEAIARSTEKCLQIGVPLVSVIIGEGGSGGAVAFATANRVAMLEHAVYSVITPEGCASILWKDSEKMREAAEAMRLTADDLRKLGVTDRIIPEPKGGAHRDAPAAIAAVRSAIESMLSELDGKDAKALIADRRKKYLDMGSKGLAA
;
A
#
# COMPACT_ATOMS: atom_id res chain seq x y z
N MET A 1 -4.11 -11.49 -19.25
CA MET A 1 -5.11 -10.67 -19.97
C MET A 1 -5.30 -9.46 -19.11
N THR A 2 -5.02 -8.26 -19.59
CA THR A 2 -5.07 -7.03 -18.79
C THR A 2 -6.45 -6.85 -18.17
N GLN A 3 -6.52 -6.72 -16.85
CA GLN A 3 -7.77 -6.37 -16.19
C GLN A 3 -7.95 -4.84 -16.24
N TYR A 4 -9.09 -4.39 -16.76
CA TYR A 4 -9.42 -2.97 -16.87
C TYR A 4 -10.40 -2.54 -15.79
N LEU A 5 -10.18 -1.36 -15.23
CA LEU A 5 -11.13 -0.67 -14.37
C LEU A 5 -12.26 -0.03 -15.19
N ASP A 6 -13.39 0.27 -14.55
CA ASP A 6 -14.55 0.83 -15.25
C ASP A 6 -14.26 2.12 -16.02
N PHE A 7 -13.40 2.99 -15.47
CA PHE A 7 -13.01 4.24 -16.14
C PHE A 7 -11.99 4.03 -17.27
N GLU A 8 -11.42 2.83 -17.40
CA GLU A 8 -10.50 2.45 -18.47
C GLU A 8 -11.22 1.75 -19.64
N LYS A 9 -12.56 1.59 -19.61
CA LYS A 9 -13.33 0.99 -20.72
C LYS A 9 -13.01 1.61 -22.09
N PRO A 10 -12.92 2.95 -22.25
CA PRO A 10 -12.55 3.55 -23.54
C PRO A 10 -11.14 3.14 -24.01
N LEU A 11 -10.21 2.93 -23.08
CA LEU A 11 -8.86 2.43 -23.37
C LEU A 11 -8.92 0.97 -23.82
N ALA A 12 -9.65 0.12 -23.09
CA ALA A 12 -9.82 -1.29 -23.42
C ALA A 12 -10.40 -1.50 -24.83
N GLU A 13 -11.35 -0.66 -25.26
CA GLU A 13 -11.90 -0.70 -26.62
C GLU A 13 -10.86 -0.37 -27.70
N ILE A 14 -9.97 0.60 -27.46
CA ILE A 14 -8.92 0.98 -28.40
C ILE A 14 -7.85 -0.11 -28.48
N GLU A 15 -7.39 -0.61 -27.33
CA GLU A 15 -6.38 -1.68 -27.26
C GLU A 15 -6.93 -3.00 -27.83
N GLY A 16 -8.21 -3.30 -27.60
CA GLY A 16 -8.91 -4.45 -28.19
C GLY A 16 -8.95 -4.36 -29.71
N LYS A 17 -9.35 -3.21 -30.28
CA LYS A 17 -9.34 -2.99 -31.74
C LYS A 17 -7.93 -3.09 -32.32
N ALA A 18 -6.92 -2.58 -31.61
CA ALA A 18 -5.53 -2.69 -32.06
C ALA A 18 -5.10 -4.16 -32.14
N GLU A 19 -5.45 -4.99 -31.15
CA GLU A 19 -5.12 -6.41 -31.17
C GLU A 19 -5.92 -7.20 -32.22
N GLU A 20 -7.20 -6.85 -32.45
CA GLU A 20 -7.99 -7.43 -33.55
C GLU A 20 -7.32 -7.17 -34.91
N LEU A 21 -6.88 -5.94 -35.18
CA LEU A 21 -6.15 -5.63 -36.41
C LEU A 21 -4.83 -6.41 -36.50
N ARG A 22 -4.07 -6.54 -35.42
CA ARG A 22 -2.86 -7.37 -35.42
C ARG A 22 -3.17 -8.84 -35.68
N ALA A 23 -4.23 -9.37 -35.10
CA ALA A 23 -4.65 -10.76 -35.31
C ALA A 23 -5.06 -11.00 -36.77
N MET A 24 -5.76 -10.06 -37.40
CA MET A 24 -6.10 -10.11 -38.82
C MET A 24 -4.85 -10.05 -39.71
N ALA A 25 -3.87 -9.18 -39.39
CA ALA A 25 -2.61 -9.10 -40.12
C ALA A 25 -1.82 -10.41 -40.04
N ARG A 26 -1.78 -11.06 -38.87
CA ARG A 26 -1.13 -12.37 -38.70
C ARG A 26 -1.83 -13.49 -39.48
N ALA A 27 -3.12 -13.34 -39.78
CA ALA A 27 -3.92 -14.33 -40.51
C ALA A 27 -3.90 -14.14 -42.03
N ASN A 28 -3.48 -12.96 -42.52
CA ASN A 28 -3.47 -12.64 -43.95
C ASN A 28 -2.32 -11.69 -44.31
N ASP A 29 -1.22 -12.25 -44.83
CA ASP A 29 0.02 -11.53 -45.17
C ASP A 29 -0.17 -10.43 -46.26
N GLU A 30 -1.27 -10.45 -47.01
CA GLU A 30 -1.57 -9.42 -48.03
C GLU A 30 -2.27 -8.16 -47.46
N MET A 31 -2.72 -8.19 -46.20
CA MET A 31 -3.36 -7.04 -45.54
C MET A 31 -2.34 -6.21 -44.77
N ASP A 32 -1.90 -5.08 -45.34
CA ASP A 32 -1.09 -4.08 -44.62
C ASP A 32 -1.97 -3.20 -43.73
N ILE A 33 -2.30 -3.71 -42.54
CA ILE A 33 -3.03 -2.99 -41.48
C ILE A 33 -2.16 -2.69 -40.25
N THR A 34 -0.83 -2.82 -40.42
CA THR A 34 0.14 -2.62 -39.34
C THR A 34 0.22 -1.14 -38.94
N ALA A 35 0.06 -0.24 -39.90
CA ALA A 35 0.07 1.21 -39.68
C ALA A 35 -1.13 1.66 -38.82
N GLU A 36 -2.31 1.12 -39.09
CA GLU A 36 -3.55 1.39 -38.36
C GLU A 36 -3.47 0.87 -36.93
N ALA A 37 -2.96 -0.35 -36.73
CA ALA A 37 -2.73 -0.90 -35.40
C ALA A 37 -1.77 -0.01 -34.59
N LYS A 38 -0.67 0.45 -35.20
CA LYS A 38 0.29 1.36 -34.57
C LYS A 38 -0.32 2.73 -34.25
N ALA A 39 -1.21 3.25 -35.10
CA ALA A 39 -1.93 4.49 -34.83
C ALA A 39 -2.88 4.34 -33.64
N LEU A 40 -3.56 3.19 -33.50
CA LEU A 40 -4.36 2.88 -32.33
C LEU A 40 -3.53 2.75 -31.06
N ASP A 41 -2.32 2.17 -31.13
CA ASP A 41 -1.40 2.11 -29.98
C ASP A 41 -0.97 3.49 -29.49
N ALA A 42 -0.62 4.38 -30.41
CA ALA A 42 -0.26 5.75 -30.06
C ALA A 42 -1.46 6.48 -29.41
N LYS A 43 -2.67 6.24 -29.92
CA LYS A 43 -3.90 6.79 -29.34
C LYS A 43 -4.20 6.20 -27.95
N ALA A 44 -4.02 4.89 -27.76
CA ALA A 44 -4.17 4.22 -26.47
C ALA A 44 -3.18 4.76 -25.43
N ALA A 45 -1.91 4.91 -25.82
CA ALA A 45 -0.88 5.48 -24.95
C ALA A 45 -1.20 6.92 -24.52
N SER A 46 -1.65 7.76 -25.46
CA SER A 46 -2.08 9.14 -25.14
C SER A 46 -3.30 9.18 -24.23
N LEU A 47 -4.27 8.29 -24.45
CA LEU A 47 -5.47 8.21 -23.61
C LEU A 47 -5.14 7.70 -22.20
N LEU A 48 -4.21 6.75 -22.08
CA LEU A 48 -3.73 6.26 -20.80
C LEU A 48 -3.09 7.41 -19.99
N ASP A 49 -2.23 8.21 -20.64
CA ASP A 49 -1.60 9.37 -20.01
C ASP A 49 -2.65 10.40 -19.55
N GLU A 50 -3.69 10.66 -20.34
CA GLU A 50 -4.78 11.57 -19.98
C GLU A 50 -5.60 11.06 -18.79
N ILE A 51 -5.99 9.78 -18.82
CA ILE A 51 -6.77 9.14 -17.74
C ILE A 51 -5.99 9.18 -16.43
N TYR A 52 -4.73 8.76 -16.44
CA TYR A 52 -3.93 8.66 -15.23
C TYR A 52 -3.38 10.01 -14.73
N GLY A 53 -3.18 10.97 -15.62
CA GLY A 53 -2.83 12.35 -15.26
C GLY A 53 -3.95 13.13 -14.58
N SER A 54 -5.19 12.64 -14.62
CA SER A 54 -6.38 13.33 -14.10
C SER A 54 -7.25 12.45 -13.18
N LEU A 55 -6.66 11.45 -12.52
CA LEU A 55 -7.41 10.58 -11.61
C LEU A 55 -8.02 11.38 -10.44
N THR A 56 -9.33 11.23 -10.27
CA THR A 56 -10.04 11.69 -9.07
C THR A 56 -9.64 10.84 -7.86
N PRO A 57 -9.84 11.34 -6.62
CA PRO A 57 -9.59 10.55 -5.41
C PRO A 57 -10.30 9.18 -5.43
N TRP A 58 -11.54 9.12 -5.90
CA TRP A 58 -12.25 7.85 -6.03
C TRP A 58 -11.60 6.91 -7.05
N ARG A 59 -11.14 7.42 -8.21
CA ARG A 59 -10.42 6.58 -9.17
C ARG A 59 -9.09 6.08 -8.60
N LYS A 60 -8.37 6.90 -7.81
CA LYS A 60 -7.20 6.44 -7.05
C LYS A 60 -7.56 5.31 -6.08
N CYS A 61 -8.70 5.38 -5.37
CA CYS A 61 -9.18 4.25 -4.56
C CYS A 61 -9.37 2.97 -5.40
N GLN A 62 -9.94 3.08 -6.61
CA GLN A 62 -10.11 1.92 -7.50
C GLN A 62 -8.76 1.35 -7.95
N VAL A 63 -7.76 2.19 -8.25
CA VAL A 63 -6.39 1.75 -8.58
C VAL A 63 -5.68 1.12 -7.37
N ALA A 64 -5.84 1.67 -6.16
CA ALA A 64 -5.31 1.10 -4.92
C ALA A 64 -5.90 -0.28 -4.60
N ARG A 65 -7.14 -0.53 -5.05
CA ARG A 65 -7.88 -1.78 -4.87
C ARG A 65 -7.79 -2.71 -6.09
N HIS A 66 -6.97 -2.37 -7.08
CA HIS A 66 -6.86 -3.16 -8.30
C HIS A 66 -6.46 -4.61 -7.97
N PRO A 67 -7.14 -5.64 -8.52
CA PRO A 67 -6.87 -7.03 -8.13
C PRO A 67 -5.46 -7.53 -8.46
N GLU A 68 -4.81 -6.94 -9.46
CA GLU A 68 -3.43 -7.23 -9.87
C GLU A 68 -2.41 -6.24 -9.28
N ARG A 69 -2.83 -5.37 -8.34
CA ARG A 69 -1.88 -4.49 -7.64
C ARG A 69 -0.92 -5.36 -6.81
N PRO A 70 0.41 -5.16 -6.89
CA PRO A 70 1.35 -5.95 -6.10
C PRO A 70 1.05 -5.87 -4.60
N HIS A 71 1.01 -7.02 -3.93
CA HIS A 71 0.80 -7.13 -2.49
C HIS A 71 2.12 -7.37 -1.75
N CYS A 72 2.10 -7.38 -0.42
CA CYS A 72 3.31 -7.47 0.42
C CYS A 72 4.25 -8.60 0.00
N LYS A 73 3.73 -9.78 -0.33
CA LYS A 73 4.53 -10.92 -0.79
C LYS A 73 5.34 -10.58 -2.05
N ASP A 74 4.76 -9.89 -3.02
CA ASP A 74 5.44 -9.54 -4.28
C ASP A 74 6.63 -8.61 -4.02
N TYR A 75 6.45 -7.62 -3.14
CA TYR A 75 7.54 -6.75 -2.68
C TYR A 75 8.62 -7.49 -1.89
N VAL A 76 8.21 -8.41 -1.00
CA VAL A 76 9.14 -9.21 -0.19
C VAL A 76 10.02 -10.08 -1.10
N ASP A 77 9.40 -10.81 -2.02
CA ASP A 77 10.10 -11.73 -2.93
C ASP A 77 11.08 -10.99 -3.86
N ALA A 78 10.76 -9.77 -4.27
CA ALA A 78 11.54 -9.02 -5.26
C ALA A 78 12.61 -8.09 -4.66
N MET A 79 12.40 -7.52 -3.47
CA MET A 79 13.34 -6.53 -2.88
C MET A 79 14.27 -7.10 -1.83
N PHE A 80 13.92 -8.25 -1.23
CA PHE A 80 14.64 -8.81 -0.10
C PHE A 80 15.27 -10.16 -0.45
N THR A 81 16.42 -10.43 0.16
CA THR A 81 17.10 -11.72 0.07
C THR A 81 17.14 -12.38 1.45
N GLU A 82 17.35 -13.69 1.49
CA GLU A 82 17.40 -14.48 2.75
C GLU A 82 16.17 -14.27 3.65
N PHE A 83 15.00 -14.03 3.06
CA PHE A 83 13.77 -13.84 3.83
C PHE A 83 13.42 -15.11 4.61
N THR A 84 13.40 -14.97 5.92
CA THR A 84 13.06 -16.04 6.88
C THR A 84 11.75 -15.66 7.58
N PRO A 85 10.60 -16.22 7.18
CA PRO A 85 9.32 -15.90 7.79
C PRO A 85 9.27 -16.35 9.25
N LEU A 86 8.72 -15.50 10.11
CA LEU A 86 8.59 -15.75 11.55
C LEU A 86 7.11 -15.74 11.97
N ALA A 87 6.58 -16.93 12.28
CA ALA A 87 5.17 -17.14 12.60
C ALA A 87 4.82 -16.89 14.08
N GLY A 88 3.54 -16.56 14.31
CA GLY A 88 2.88 -16.59 15.62
C GLY A 88 3.11 -15.35 16.48
N ASP A 89 2.15 -15.06 17.35
CA ASP A 89 2.24 -14.01 18.37
C ASP A 89 2.74 -14.50 19.74
N ARG A 90 2.87 -15.83 19.90
CA ARG A 90 3.18 -16.52 21.18
C ARG A 90 2.08 -16.40 22.24
N ASN A 91 0.87 -16.06 21.83
CA ASN A 91 -0.26 -15.88 22.74
C ASN A 91 -1.50 -16.64 22.26
N PHE A 92 -1.88 -16.52 20.98
CA PHE A 92 -3.09 -17.11 20.44
C PHE A 92 -2.87 -17.87 19.14
N ALA A 93 -2.35 -17.22 18.09
CA ALA A 93 -2.25 -17.82 16.75
C ALA A 93 -1.19 -17.13 15.88
N ASP A 94 -0.96 -17.70 14.70
CA ASP A 94 -0.31 -17.00 13.59
C ASP A 94 -1.39 -16.39 12.69
N ASP A 95 -1.45 -15.06 12.63
CA ASP A 95 -2.33 -14.36 11.70
C ASP A 95 -1.68 -14.26 10.32
N LEU A 96 -2.31 -14.89 9.33
CA LEU A 96 -1.82 -14.92 7.97
C LEU A 96 -2.03 -13.59 7.23
N ALA A 97 -2.91 -12.71 7.71
CA ALA A 97 -3.07 -11.35 7.18
C ALA A 97 -1.82 -10.48 7.40
N VAL A 98 -0.93 -10.88 8.32
CA VAL A 98 0.32 -10.19 8.63
C VAL A 98 1.51 -11.11 8.35
N MET A 99 2.25 -10.79 7.29
CA MET A 99 3.55 -11.41 7.02
C MET A 99 4.65 -10.68 7.78
N GLY A 100 5.71 -11.40 8.15
CA GLY A 100 6.90 -10.76 8.68
C GLY A 100 8.02 -11.73 9.00
N GLY A 101 9.24 -11.22 9.03
CA GLY A 101 10.44 -12.04 9.16
C GLY A 101 11.74 -11.26 9.04
N LEU A 102 12.84 -11.96 9.27
CA LEU A 102 14.19 -11.45 9.05
C LEU A 102 14.50 -11.51 7.56
N ALA A 103 15.22 -10.51 7.05
CA ALA A 103 15.67 -10.50 5.66
C ALA A 103 16.94 -9.65 5.49
N ARG A 104 17.50 -9.67 4.29
CA ARG A 104 18.50 -8.71 3.84
C ARG A 104 17.90 -7.76 2.81
N PHE A 105 18.07 -6.47 3.03
CA PHE A 105 17.72 -5.39 2.11
C PHE A 105 19.00 -4.66 1.70
N ASN A 106 19.43 -4.79 0.44
CA ASN A 106 20.74 -4.32 -0.03
C ASN A 106 21.89 -4.77 0.90
N ASP A 107 21.90 -6.06 1.26
CA ASP A 107 22.82 -6.66 2.25
C ASP A 107 22.76 -6.10 3.68
N ARG A 108 21.82 -5.20 3.97
CA ARG A 108 21.54 -4.77 5.34
C ARG A 108 20.56 -5.74 5.99
N PRO A 109 20.87 -6.34 7.16
CA PRO A 109 19.90 -7.16 7.88
C PRO A 109 18.78 -6.26 8.41
N VAL A 110 17.54 -6.68 8.18
CA VAL A 110 16.32 -5.93 8.52
C VAL A 110 15.22 -6.86 9.02
N MET A 111 14.25 -6.29 9.72
CA MET A 111 12.95 -6.90 9.99
C MET A 111 11.94 -6.32 9.00
N VAL A 112 11.30 -7.16 8.20
CA VAL A 112 10.19 -6.75 7.34
C VAL A 112 8.86 -7.25 7.90
N ILE A 113 7.83 -6.41 7.88
CA ILE A 113 6.48 -6.74 8.35
C ILE A 113 5.47 -6.11 7.39
N GLY A 114 4.41 -6.81 7.01
CA GLY A 114 3.41 -6.20 6.14
C GLY A 114 2.08 -6.94 6.08
N HIS A 115 1.09 -6.25 5.53
CA HIS A 115 -0.24 -6.79 5.31
C HIS A 115 -0.26 -7.59 4.01
N GLU A 116 -0.70 -8.84 4.07
CA GLU A 116 -0.82 -9.69 2.89
C GLU A 116 -2.29 -9.89 2.55
N LYS A 117 -2.72 -9.46 1.36
CA LYS A 117 -4.11 -9.58 0.91
C LYS A 117 -4.41 -10.89 0.21
N GLY A 118 -3.44 -11.49 -0.50
CA GLY A 118 -3.66 -12.59 -1.43
C GLY A 118 -4.03 -12.11 -2.84
N ASN A 119 -3.51 -12.83 -3.85
CA ASN A 119 -3.66 -12.50 -5.27
C ASN A 119 -4.84 -13.22 -5.96
N ASP A 120 -5.42 -14.23 -5.31
CA ASP A 120 -6.57 -14.99 -5.81
C ASP A 120 -7.62 -15.19 -4.72
N THR A 121 -8.81 -15.69 -5.08
CA THR A 121 -9.91 -15.87 -4.12
C THR A 121 -9.52 -16.77 -2.94
N LYS A 122 -8.75 -17.84 -3.18
CA LYS A 122 -8.38 -18.81 -2.14
C LYS A 122 -7.42 -18.17 -1.13
N SER A 123 -6.34 -17.57 -1.64
CA SER A 123 -5.35 -16.86 -0.83
C SER A 123 -5.96 -15.66 -0.12
N ARG A 124 -6.90 -14.93 -0.74
CA ARG A 124 -7.62 -13.83 -0.09
C ARG A 124 -8.43 -14.27 1.12
N ILE A 125 -9.15 -15.38 1.00
CA ILE A 125 -9.90 -15.94 2.13
C ILE A 125 -8.94 -16.39 3.25
N GLU A 126 -7.86 -17.08 2.90
CA GLU A 126 -6.85 -17.54 3.87
C GLU A 126 -6.17 -16.37 4.61
N ARG A 127 -5.87 -15.30 3.89
CA ARG A 127 -5.22 -14.09 4.40
C ARG A 127 -6.19 -13.05 4.94
N ASN A 128 -7.47 -13.40 5.04
CA ASN A 128 -8.54 -12.52 5.49
C ASN A 128 -8.55 -11.16 4.77
N PHE A 129 -8.22 -11.16 3.48
CA PHE A 129 -8.12 -9.97 2.62
C PHE A 129 -7.19 -8.88 3.20
N GLY A 130 -6.14 -9.28 3.94
CA GLY A 130 -5.22 -8.35 4.60
C GLY A 130 -5.79 -7.65 5.83
N MET A 131 -6.96 -8.07 6.32
CA MET A 131 -7.55 -7.55 7.55
C MET A 131 -7.02 -8.30 8.76
N ALA A 132 -6.04 -7.70 9.46
CA ALA A 132 -5.45 -8.31 10.64
C ALA A 132 -6.44 -8.41 11.81
N ARG A 133 -6.36 -9.53 12.52
CA ARG A 133 -6.96 -9.80 13.83
C ARG A 133 -5.98 -9.37 14.95
N PRO A 134 -6.39 -9.40 16.23
CA PRO A 134 -5.55 -8.91 17.33
C PRO A 134 -4.19 -9.62 17.40
N GLU A 135 -4.19 -10.93 17.18
CA GLU A 135 -2.99 -11.78 17.08
C GLU A 135 -1.99 -11.31 15.99
N GLY A 136 -2.46 -10.72 14.88
CA GLY A 136 -1.58 -10.16 13.84
C GLY A 136 -0.82 -8.92 14.31
N TYR A 137 -1.48 -8.01 15.04
CA TYR A 137 -0.82 -6.85 15.64
C TYR A 137 0.14 -7.26 16.76
N ARG A 138 -0.23 -8.26 17.59
CA ARG A 138 0.68 -8.80 18.62
C ARG A 138 1.91 -9.48 18.02
N LYS A 139 1.74 -10.22 16.93
CA LYS A 139 2.85 -10.74 16.12
C LYS A 139 3.76 -9.60 15.63
N ALA A 140 3.19 -8.51 15.11
CA ALA A 140 3.97 -7.35 14.68
C ALA A 140 4.78 -6.74 15.84
N VAL A 141 4.18 -6.55 17.01
CA VAL A 141 4.86 -6.08 18.24
C VAL A 141 6.04 -7.00 18.59
N ARG A 142 5.83 -8.32 18.60
CA ARG A 142 6.89 -9.31 18.88
C ARG A 142 8.05 -9.21 17.89
N LEU A 143 7.76 -9.02 16.60
CA LEU A 143 8.78 -8.85 15.57
C LEU A 143 9.55 -7.54 15.73
N MET A 144 8.86 -6.44 16.06
CA MET A 144 9.47 -5.16 16.39
C MET A 144 10.34 -5.23 17.65
N GLU A 145 9.94 -5.99 18.67
CA GLU A 145 10.77 -6.26 19.84
C GLU A 145 12.06 -7.00 19.50
N LEU A 146 11.94 -8.03 18.66
CA LEU A 146 13.08 -8.80 18.19
C LEU A 146 14.05 -7.91 17.39
N ALA A 147 13.52 -7.08 16.49
CA ALA A 147 14.31 -6.12 15.73
C ALA A 147 15.04 -5.14 16.66
N GLY A 148 14.33 -4.58 17.64
CA GLY A 148 14.91 -3.70 18.65
C GLY A 148 16.03 -4.34 19.47
N LYS A 149 15.87 -5.61 19.85
CA LYS A 149 16.89 -6.38 20.60
C LYS A 149 18.20 -6.54 19.82
N PHE A 150 18.11 -6.69 18.50
CA PHE A 150 19.26 -6.92 17.63
C PHE A 150 19.70 -5.67 16.84
N GLY A 151 19.12 -4.50 17.12
CA GLY A 151 19.47 -3.25 16.43
C GLY A 151 19.11 -3.26 14.94
N LEU A 152 18.12 -4.04 14.53
CA LEU A 152 17.73 -4.18 13.13
C LEU A 152 16.72 -3.08 12.75
N PRO A 153 16.90 -2.37 11.62
CA PRO A 153 15.85 -1.54 11.07
C PRO A 153 14.58 -2.33 10.79
N VAL A 154 13.44 -1.67 10.92
CA VAL A 154 12.12 -2.23 10.60
C VAL A 154 11.56 -1.54 9.36
N ILE A 155 11.11 -2.33 8.41
CA ILE A 155 10.41 -1.88 7.21
C ILE A 155 8.98 -2.43 7.27
N THR A 156 7.99 -1.54 7.19
CA THR A 156 6.57 -1.93 7.14
C THR A 156 5.95 -1.68 5.77
N LEU A 157 5.19 -2.67 5.27
CA LEU A 157 4.43 -2.58 4.02
C LEU A 157 2.93 -2.64 4.32
N VAL A 158 2.22 -1.53 4.07
CA VAL A 158 0.82 -1.36 4.47
C VAL A 158 -0.11 -1.52 3.28
N ASP A 159 -0.98 -2.51 3.37
CA ASP A 159 -2.03 -2.79 2.39
C ASP A 159 -3.22 -3.50 3.04
N THR A 160 -4.08 -2.73 3.69
CA THR A 160 -5.23 -3.25 4.41
C THR A 160 -6.44 -2.34 4.22
N PRO A 161 -7.65 -2.90 3.99
CA PRO A 161 -8.87 -2.11 4.05
C PRO A 161 -9.22 -1.70 5.49
N GLY A 162 -8.60 -2.34 6.49
CA GLY A 162 -8.77 -2.04 7.91
C GLY A 162 -8.55 -3.28 8.79
N ALA A 163 -8.60 -3.08 10.10
CA ALA A 163 -8.61 -4.19 11.05
C ALA A 163 -9.88 -5.04 10.87
N TYR A 164 -9.80 -6.36 11.08
CA TYR A 164 -10.96 -7.24 10.93
C TYR A 164 -12.06 -6.91 11.95
N PRO A 165 -13.27 -6.50 11.52
CA PRO A 165 -14.34 -6.07 12.42
C PRO A 165 -15.24 -7.24 12.84
N GLY A 166 -14.65 -8.27 13.46
CA GLY A 166 -15.35 -9.51 13.82
C GLY A 166 -15.51 -9.70 15.32
N LYS A 167 -16.56 -10.44 15.73
CA LYS A 167 -16.83 -10.78 17.14
C LYS A 167 -15.58 -11.34 17.86
N GLY A 168 -14.91 -12.32 17.26
CA GLY A 168 -13.71 -12.90 17.86
C GLY A 168 -12.53 -11.94 17.94
N ALA A 169 -12.45 -10.94 17.05
CA ALA A 169 -11.44 -9.88 17.15
C ALA A 169 -11.71 -8.97 18.36
N GLU A 170 -12.98 -8.61 18.59
CA GLU A 170 -13.38 -7.83 19.76
C GLU A 170 -13.14 -8.60 21.06
N GLU A 171 -13.57 -9.86 21.15
CA GLU A 171 -13.36 -10.74 22.32
C GLU A 171 -11.87 -10.89 22.68
N ARG A 172 -10.98 -10.80 21.69
CA ARG A 172 -9.53 -10.89 21.86
C ARG A 172 -8.82 -9.53 21.92
N GLY A 173 -9.56 -8.43 21.97
CA GLY A 173 -9.02 -7.08 22.19
C GLY A 173 -8.39 -6.43 20.97
N GLN A 174 -9.14 -6.26 19.87
CA GLN A 174 -8.68 -5.58 18.65
C GLN A 174 -8.16 -4.16 18.92
N SER A 175 -8.91 -3.38 19.69
CA SER A 175 -8.52 -2.02 20.06
C SER A 175 -7.23 -1.97 20.88
N GLU A 176 -7.07 -2.89 21.84
CA GLU A 176 -5.86 -2.99 22.66
C GLU A 176 -4.64 -3.36 21.80
N ALA A 177 -4.80 -4.36 20.93
CA ALA A 177 -3.70 -4.82 20.08
C ALA A 177 -3.21 -3.74 19.10
N ILE A 178 -4.12 -2.97 18.50
CA ILE A 178 -3.80 -1.81 17.65
C ILE A 178 -3.09 -0.72 18.46
N ALA A 179 -3.60 -0.39 19.65
CA ALA A 179 -3.00 0.61 20.52
C ALA A 179 -1.58 0.21 20.93
N ARG A 180 -1.35 -1.06 21.31
CA ARG A 180 -0.02 -1.58 21.65
C ARG A 180 0.93 -1.61 20.48
N SER A 181 0.47 -1.97 19.29
CA SER A 181 1.30 -1.90 18.08
C SER A 181 1.73 -0.46 17.76
N THR A 182 0.80 0.48 17.87
CA THR A 182 1.07 1.92 17.69
C THR A 182 2.06 2.44 18.74
N GLU A 183 1.86 2.08 20.02
CA GLU A 183 2.78 2.41 21.10
C GLU A 183 4.18 1.84 20.83
N LYS A 184 4.26 0.58 20.40
CA LYS A 184 5.54 -0.08 20.12
C LYS A 184 6.29 0.63 18.99
N CYS A 185 5.58 0.95 17.91
CA CYS A 185 6.05 1.75 16.80
C CYS A 185 6.64 3.09 17.28
N LEU A 186 5.98 3.80 18.20
CA LEU A 186 6.50 5.06 18.76
C LEU A 186 7.78 4.87 19.60
N GLN A 187 7.87 3.77 20.34
CA GLN A 187 8.94 3.54 21.34
C GLN A 187 10.17 2.79 20.82
N ILE A 188 10.12 2.13 19.66
CA ILE A 188 11.22 1.25 19.20
C ILE A 188 12.53 2.02 18.90
N GLY A 189 13.65 1.63 19.51
CA GLY A 189 14.92 2.36 19.39
C GLY A 189 15.72 2.16 18.08
N VAL A 190 15.09 1.68 17.00
CA VAL A 190 15.74 1.41 15.70
C VAL A 190 15.01 2.16 14.58
N PRO A 191 15.65 2.39 13.42
CA PRO A 191 14.99 3.02 12.28
C PRO A 191 13.73 2.24 11.89
N LEU A 192 12.59 2.93 11.80
CA LEU A 192 11.33 2.36 11.35
C LEU A 192 10.83 3.18 10.16
N VAL A 193 10.70 2.54 9.00
CA VAL A 193 10.16 3.15 7.78
C VAL A 193 8.93 2.38 7.32
N SER A 194 7.90 3.10 6.86
CA SER A 194 6.65 2.51 6.38
C SER A 194 6.34 2.95 4.96
N VAL A 195 5.81 2.04 4.15
CA VAL A 195 5.29 2.34 2.82
C VAL A 195 3.85 1.87 2.72
N ILE A 196 2.92 2.78 2.42
CA ILE A 196 1.55 2.41 2.02
C ILE A 196 1.59 2.01 0.55
N ILE A 197 1.51 0.70 0.29
CA ILE A 197 1.64 0.13 -1.05
C ILE A 197 0.28 -0.05 -1.72
N GLY A 198 -0.83 -0.05 -0.98
CA GLY A 198 -2.19 -0.13 -1.52
C GLY A 198 -3.16 0.69 -0.68
N GLU A 199 -3.92 0.03 0.18
CA GLU A 199 -4.84 0.70 1.11
C GLU A 199 -4.22 0.88 2.50
N GLY A 200 -4.34 2.09 3.04
CA GLY A 200 -4.07 2.45 4.42
C GLY A 200 -5.38 2.56 5.20
N GLY A 201 -6.01 1.45 5.54
CA GLY A 201 -7.29 1.43 6.24
C GLY A 201 -7.19 1.74 7.74
N SER A 202 -7.55 2.97 8.13
CA SER A 202 -7.86 3.37 9.52
C SER A 202 -6.80 2.95 10.56
N GLY A 203 -7.23 2.64 11.78
CA GLY A 203 -6.37 2.20 12.88
C GLY A 203 -5.56 0.94 12.57
N GLY A 204 -6.07 0.06 11.69
CA GLY A 204 -5.33 -1.12 11.27
C GLY A 204 -4.05 -0.78 10.50
N ALA A 205 -4.12 0.22 9.61
CA ALA A 205 -2.93 0.75 8.94
C ALA A 205 -2.02 1.55 9.90
N VAL A 206 -2.61 2.38 10.78
CA VAL A 206 -1.85 3.21 11.76
C VAL A 206 -0.92 2.36 12.63
N ALA A 207 -1.36 1.15 13.00
CA ALA A 207 -0.57 0.21 13.80
C ALA A 207 0.79 -0.18 13.18
N PHE A 208 0.95 0.00 11.86
CA PHE A 208 2.17 -0.30 11.09
C PHE A 208 2.80 0.94 10.45
N ALA A 209 2.01 1.99 10.22
CA ALA A 209 2.46 3.22 9.58
C ALA A 209 2.97 4.29 10.56
N THR A 210 3.01 3.98 11.86
CA THR A 210 3.55 4.89 12.88
C THR A 210 5.09 4.87 12.87
N ALA A 211 5.72 5.51 11.89
CA ALA A 211 7.12 5.33 11.53
C ALA A 211 7.93 6.64 11.53
N ASN A 212 9.27 6.55 11.58
CA ASN A 212 10.17 7.71 11.41
C ASN A 212 9.95 8.35 10.05
N ARG A 213 9.83 7.53 9.00
CA ARG A 213 9.48 7.96 7.64
C ARG A 213 8.31 7.14 7.12
N VAL A 214 7.36 7.81 6.49
CA VAL A 214 6.17 7.21 5.88
C VAL A 214 6.13 7.66 4.43
N ALA A 215 6.13 6.70 3.51
CA ALA A 215 5.92 6.94 2.10
C ALA A 215 4.58 6.34 1.64
N MET A 216 4.03 6.88 0.57
CA MET A 216 2.87 6.31 -0.12
C MET A 216 3.21 6.14 -1.59
N LEU A 217 2.77 5.04 -2.20
CA LEU A 217 2.67 4.99 -3.64
C LEU A 217 1.67 6.04 -4.15
N GLU A 218 1.90 6.56 -5.34
CA GLU A 218 1.16 7.70 -5.92
C GLU A 218 -0.37 7.51 -5.97
N HIS A 219 -0.82 6.28 -6.18
CA HIS A 219 -2.22 5.92 -6.23
C HIS A 219 -2.67 5.13 -5.00
N ALA A 220 -1.80 4.94 -4.00
CA ALA A 220 -2.22 4.43 -2.70
C ALA A 220 -3.11 5.44 -1.97
N VAL A 221 -3.94 4.93 -1.06
CA VAL A 221 -4.89 5.73 -0.29
C VAL A 221 -4.70 5.49 1.19
N TYR A 222 -4.89 6.51 2.02
CA TYR A 222 -4.80 6.36 3.48
C TYR A 222 -5.88 7.22 4.14
N SER A 223 -6.79 6.57 4.89
CA SER A 223 -7.96 7.25 5.45
C SER A 223 -8.37 6.71 6.83
N VAL A 224 -9.08 7.55 7.59
CA VAL A 224 -9.61 7.19 8.92
C VAL A 224 -10.80 6.24 8.85
N ILE A 225 -11.51 6.21 7.73
CA ILE A 225 -12.67 5.35 7.44
C ILE A 225 -12.64 5.02 5.94
N THR A 226 -13.38 4.01 5.47
CA THR A 226 -13.55 3.81 4.02
C THR A 226 -14.45 4.90 3.42
N PRO A 227 -14.28 5.30 2.15
CA PRO A 227 -15.18 6.24 1.50
C PRO A 227 -16.66 5.81 1.57
N GLU A 228 -16.93 4.52 1.41
CA GLU A 228 -18.27 3.93 1.51
C GLU A 228 -18.84 4.05 2.93
N GLY A 229 -18.00 3.80 3.95
CA GLY A 229 -18.37 3.97 5.35
C GLY A 229 -18.67 5.42 5.68
N CYS A 230 -17.85 6.37 5.18
CA CYS A 230 -18.09 7.79 5.35
C CYS A 230 -19.40 8.24 4.68
N ALA A 231 -19.66 7.78 3.46
CA ALA A 231 -20.85 8.09 2.68
C ALA A 231 -22.13 7.62 3.39
N SER A 232 -22.13 6.38 3.88
CA SER A 232 -23.28 5.83 4.62
C SER A 232 -23.56 6.55 5.94
N ILE A 233 -22.57 7.17 6.59
CA ILE A 233 -22.75 7.91 7.85
C ILE A 233 -23.18 9.36 7.59
N LEU A 234 -22.40 10.11 6.80
CA LEU A 234 -22.59 11.56 6.63
C LEU A 234 -23.69 11.89 5.63
N TRP A 235 -23.85 11.08 4.59
CA TRP A 235 -24.86 11.28 3.56
C TRP A 235 -26.03 10.30 3.67
N LYS A 236 -25.94 9.27 4.52
CA LYS A 236 -26.94 8.19 4.62
C LYS A 236 -27.16 7.46 3.29
N ASP A 237 -26.14 7.47 2.44
CA ASP A 237 -26.17 6.94 1.08
C ASP A 237 -24.75 6.49 0.68
N SER A 238 -24.55 5.18 0.50
CA SER A 238 -23.24 4.62 0.12
C SER A 238 -22.81 5.01 -1.29
N GLU A 239 -23.75 5.37 -2.18
CA GLU A 239 -23.43 5.75 -3.56
C GLU A 239 -22.69 7.10 -3.62
N LYS A 240 -22.74 7.89 -2.54
CA LYS A 240 -21.96 9.13 -2.39
C LYS A 240 -20.50 8.91 -1.97
N MET A 241 -19.97 7.71 -2.21
CA MET A 241 -18.58 7.34 -2.00
C MET A 241 -17.59 8.22 -2.78
N ARG A 242 -18.00 8.77 -3.93
CA ARG A 242 -17.15 9.67 -4.74
C ARG A 242 -16.94 11.00 -4.04
N GLU A 243 -18.02 11.62 -3.59
CA GLU A 243 -18.03 12.86 -2.82
C GLU A 243 -17.32 12.67 -1.47
N ALA A 244 -17.53 11.52 -0.82
CA ALA A 244 -16.83 11.18 0.42
C ALA A 244 -15.32 11.06 0.21
N ALA A 245 -14.87 10.36 -0.84
CA ALA A 245 -13.44 10.22 -1.14
C ALA A 245 -12.76 11.58 -1.38
N GLU A 246 -13.43 12.51 -2.06
CA GLU A 246 -12.95 13.87 -2.29
C GLU A 246 -12.89 14.68 -0.99
N ALA A 247 -13.95 14.65 -0.19
CA ALA A 247 -14.05 15.39 1.07
C ALA A 247 -12.99 14.94 2.09
N MET A 248 -12.65 13.65 2.09
CA MET A 248 -11.71 13.07 3.06
C MET A 248 -10.24 13.34 2.78
N ARG A 249 -9.87 13.82 1.57
CA ARG A 249 -8.48 14.16 1.23
C ARG A 249 -7.50 13.00 1.47
N LEU A 250 -7.91 11.79 1.04
CA LEU A 250 -7.24 10.50 1.32
C LEU A 250 -6.05 10.17 0.40
N THR A 251 -5.75 11.02 -0.56
CA THR A 251 -4.73 10.75 -1.59
C THR A 251 -3.31 11.01 -1.09
N ALA A 252 -2.31 10.38 -1.70
CA ALA A 252 -0.89 10.63 -1.38
C ALA A 252 -0.52 12.13 -1.47
N ASP A 253 -1.06 12.84 -2.47
CA ASP A 253 -0.83 14.27 -2.68
C ASP A 253 -1.39 15.14 -1.55
N ASP A 254 -2.63 14.87 -1.14
CA ASP A 254 -3.28 15.59 -0.04
C ASP A 254 -2.55 15.35 1.28
N LEU A 255 -2.23 14.09 1.56
CA LEU A 255 -1.56 13.69 2.80
C LEU A 255 -0.11 14.17 2.87
N ARG A 256 0.54 14.36 1.72
CA ARG A 256 1.84 15.03 1.63
C ARG A 256 1.73 16.50 2.03
N LYS A 257 0.72 17.23 1.54
CA LYS A 257 0.47 18.63 1.90
C LYS A 257 0.13 18.80 3.38
N LEU A 258 -0.64 17.87 3.94
CA LEU A 258 -1.00 17.83 5.37
C LEU A 258 0.17 17.41 6.28
N GLY A 259 1.28 16.90 5.73
CA GLY A 259 2.42 16.43 6.50
C GLY A 259 2.22 15.08 7.19
N VAL A 260 1.23 14.30 6.74
CA VAL A 260 1.02 12.90 7.18
C VAL A 260 2.06 11.99 6.52
N THR A 261 2.32 12.22 5.23
CA THR A 261 3.24 11.44 4.40
C THR A 261 4.52 12.23 4.09
N ASP A 262 5.67 11.58 4.25
CA ASP A 262 7.00 12.16 4.03
C ASP A 262 7.47 12.07 2.56
N ARG A 263 6.89 11.14 1.79
CA ARG A 263 7.29 10.92 0.39
C ARG A 263 6.17 10.31 -0.42
N ILE A 264 6.02 10.77 -1.66
CA ILE A 264 5.20 10.10 -2.68
C ILE A 264 6.17 9.33 -3.57
N ILE A 265 5.88 8.06 -3.79
CA ILE A 265 6.64 7.18 -4.67
C ILE A 265 5.85 7.09 -5.97
N PRO A 266 6.39 7.56 -7.11
CA PRO A 266 5.66 7.54 -8.38
C PRO A 266 5.35 6.11 -8.79
N GLU A 267 4.19 5.91 -9.39
CA GLU A 267 3.83 4.63 -10.02
C GLU A 267 4.20 4.66 -11.51
N PRO A 268 4.40 3.49 -12.14
CA PRO A 268 4.48 3.39 -13.59
C PRO A 268 3.22 3.94 -14.26
N LYS A 269 3.33 4.22 -15.57
CA LYS A 269 2.17 4.64 -16.36
C LYS A 269 1.04 3.63 -16.23
N GLY A 270 -0.14 4.11 -15.84
CA GLY A 270 -1.30 3.28 -15.60
C GLY A 270 -1.31 2.54 -14.26
N GLY A 271 -0.42 2.89 -13.33
CA GLY A 271 -0.39 2.35 -11.97
C GLY A 271 0.49 1.11 -11.81
N ALA A 272 0.73 0.74 -10.55
CA ALA A 272 1.67 -0.30 -10.14
C ALA A 272 1.37 -1.70 -10.70
N HIS A 273 0.11 -1.99 -11.03
CA HIS A 273 -0.30 -3.27 -11.60
C HIS A 273 0.14 -3.45 -13.05
N ARG A 274 0.40 -2.37 -13.79
CA ARG A 274 0.81 -2.44 -15.21
C ARG A 274 2.29 -2.72 -15.39
N ASP A 275 3.13 -2.31 -14.45
CA ASP A 275 4.56 -2.61 -14.41
C ASP A 275 5.03 -2.81 -12.95
N ALA A 276 4.64 -3.95 -12.39
CA ALA A 276 5.00 -4.31 -11.02
C ALA A 276 6.52 -4.26 -10.75
N PRO A 277 7.41 -4.77 -11.64
CA PRO A 277 8.85 -4.64 -11.45
C PRO A 277 9.32 -3.20 -11.28
N ALA A 278 8.85 -2.26 -12.12
CA ALA A 278 9.22 -0.86 -12.00
C ALA A 278 8.67 -0.21 -10.71
N ALA A 279 7.43 -0.50 -10.33
CA ALA A 279 6.84 -0.01 -9.07
C ALA A 279 7.62 -0.51 -7.84
N ILE A 280 7.96 -1.80 -7.82
CA ILE A 280 8.76 -2.41 -6.76
C ILE A 280 10.16 -1.79 -6.70
N ALA A 281 10.80 -1.54 -7.85
CA ALA A 281 12.11 -0.87 -7.88
C ALA A 281 12.05 0.56 -7.32
N ALA A 282 10.97 1.31 -7.60
CA ALA A 282 10.74 2.64 -7.04
C ALA A 282 10.55 2.58 -5.51
N VAL A 283 9.79 1.60 -5.01
CA VAL A 283 9.64 1.36 -3.56
C VAL A 283 10.97 1.01 -2.90
N ARG A 284 11.78 0.13 -3.52
CA ARG A 284 13.12 -0.21 -3.05
C ARG A 284 13.99 1.04 -2.88
N SER A 285 14.08 1.87 -3.92
CA SER A 285 14.89 3.09 -3.89
C SER A 285 14.40 4.07 -2.81
N ALA A 286 13.08 4.19 -2.62
CA ALA A 286 12.52 5.04 -1.58
C ALA A 286 12.83 4.53 -0.16
N ILE A 287 12.72 3.22 0.09
CA ILE A 287 13.07 2.60 1.37
C ILE A 287 14.55 2.81 1.68
N GLU A 288 15.43 2.57 0.70
CA GLU A 288 16.88 2.78 0.87
C GLU A 288 17.18 4.22 1.30
N SER A 289 16.64 5.20 0.57
CA SER A 289 16.83 6.60 0.89
C SER A 289 16.27 6.97 2.27
N MET A 290 15.08 6.49 2.64
CA MET A 290 14.51 6.75 3.97
C MET A 290 15.32 6.12 5.10
N LEU A 291 15.91 4.93 4.88
CA LEU A 291 16.80 4.31 5.86
C LEU A 291 18.11 5.09 6.00
N SER A 292 18.70 5.53 4.89
CA SER A 292 19.93 6.35 4.89
C SER A 292 19.74 7.68 5.63
N GLU A 293 18.57 8.31 5.56
CA GLU A 293 18.25 9.52 6.34
C GLU A 293 18.26 9.31 7.86
N LEU A 294 18.17 8.06 8.31
CA LEU A 294 18.11 7.66 9.72
C LEU A 294 19.42 7.05 10.21
N ASP A 295 20.39 6.84 9.34
CA ASP A 295 21.69 6.29 9.71
C ASP A 295 22.45 7.21 10.67
N GLY A 296 23.16 6.61 11.62
CA GLY A 296 23.91 7.33 12.65
C GLY A 296 23.06 7.93 13.80
N LYS A 297 21.73 7.92 13.71
CA LYS A 297 20.87 8.33 14.84
C LYS A 297 20.84 7.23 15.91
N ASP A 298 21.05 7.62 17.16
CA ASP A 298 20.88 6.71 18.29
C ASP A 298 19.40 6.47 18.62
N ALA A 299 19.13 5.52 19.51
CA ALA A 299 17.78 5.15 19.90
C ALA A 299 16.96 6.34 20.45
N LYS A 300 17.57 7.23 21.24
CA LYS A 300 16.87 8.39 21.81
C LYS A 300 16.51 9.40 20.73
N ALA A 301 17.42 9.65 19.79
CA ALA A 301 17.21 10.52 18.66
C ALA A 301 16.11 9.98 17.72
N LEU A 302 16.07 8.67 17.47
CA LEU A 302 15.04 8.03 16.65
C LEU A 302 13.64 8.13 17.28
N ILE A 303 13.54 7.93 18.60
CA ILE A 303 12.28 8.08 19.34
C ILE A 303 11.84 9.54 19.37
N ALA A 304 12.77 10.48 19.60
CA ALA A 304 12.48 11.91 19.59
C ALA A 304 12.04 12.41 18.21
N ASP A 305 12.66 11.92 17.13
CA ASP A 305 12.32 12.20 15.73
C ASP A 305 10.87 11.80 15.42
N ARG A 306 10.46 10.57 15.76
CA ARG A 306 9.04 10.15 15.66
C ARG A 306 8.12 10.98 16.53
N ARG A 307 8.47 11.18 17.81
CA ARG A 307 7.62 11.95 18.73
C ARG A 307 7.34 13.35 18.20
N LYS A 308 8.38 14.05 17.72
CA LYS A 308 8.22 15.38 17.12
C LYS A 308 7.29 15.33 15.91
N LYS A 309 7.53 14.41 14.97
CA LYS A 309 6.70 14.24 13.78
C LYS A 309 5.21 14.09 14.12
N TYR A 310 4.86 13.21 15.05
CA TYR A 310 3.46 12.96 15.40
C TYR A 310 2.82 14.05 16.26
N LEU A 311 3.59 14.79 17.07
CA LEU A 311 3.08 15.97 17.78
C LEU A 311 2.85 17.16 16.85
N ASP A 312 3.65 17.30 15.79
CA ASP A 312 3.48 18.36 14.79
C ASP A 312 2.31 18.05 13.83
N MET A 313 1.87 16.80 13.73
CA MET A 313 0.77 16.38 12.86
C MET A 313 -0.57 17.00 13.31
N GLY A 314 -1.32 17.57 12.38
CA GLY A 314 -2.55 18.32 12.66
C GLY A 314 -2.34 19.84 12.85
N SER A 315 -1.09 20.32 12.88
CA SER A 315 -0.79 21.76 12.86
C SER A 315 -1.01 22.42 11.49
N LYS A 316 -1.04 21.64 10.41
CA LYS A 316 -1.31 22.08 9.04
C LYS A 316 -2.70 21.64 8.62
N GLY A 317 -3.47 22.57 8.04
CA GLY A 317 -4.74 22.28 7.38
C GLY A 317 -4.65 22.51 5.87
N LEU A 318 -5.54 21.87 5.11
CA LEU A 318 -5.83 22.28 3.75
C LEU A 318 -6.88 23.39 3.82
N ALA A 319 -6.66 24.51 3.12
CA ALA A 319 -7.71 25.51 2.97
C ALA A 319 -8.91 24.87 2.26
N ALA A 320 -10.12 25.17 2.74
CA ALA A 320 -11.38 24.68 2.18
C ALA A 320 -11.67 25.34 0.83
#